data_AF-A0A1Q4VA78-F1
#
_entry.id   AF-A0A1Q4VA78-F1
#
_cell.length_a   1.000
_cell.length_b   1.000
_cell.length_c   1.000
_cell.angle_alpha   90.00
_cell.angle_beta   90.00
_cell.angle_gamma   90.00
#
_symmetry.space_group_name_H-M   'P 1'
#
loop_
_entity.id
_entity.type
_entity.pdbx_description
1 polymer ?
#
loop_
_entity_poly.entity_id
_entity_poly.type
_entity_poly.pdbx_seq_one_letter_code
_entity_poly.pdbx_strand_id
1 'polypeptide(L)'
;MPLTVDRLAGYVDRDLDSDLARWFPGDARVGIPASTRPVEPFLAKLPPDAATALSGFDRRVRAGTLPQRLDIHDWSYAFDFEANDCRILGSDYRTELSDDDVWSIGADGGGNYYVVLTSGRVAVWFHEEEVVEAGTQFDNLDVFLWSVVRYHAVRAGVLDLAAVEADFRALGQPGVLAPGLGLLASLS
;
A
#
# COMPACT_ATOMS: atom_id res chain seq x y z
N MET A 1 -14.61 -2.30 -21.25
CA MET A 1 -14.95 -3.21 -20.12
C MET A 1 -14.37 -2.59 -18.87
N PRO A 2 -15.15 -2.40 -17.80
CA PRO A 2 -14.65 -1.77 -16.58
C PRO A 2 -13.46 -2.58 -16.01
N LEU A 3 -12.55 -1.89 -15.33
CA LEU A 3 -11.50 -2.54 -14.57
C LEU A 3 -12.12 -3.26 -13.37
N THR A 4 -11.62 -4.45 -13.06
CA THR A 4 -12.06 -5.27 -11.92
C THR A 4 -10.85 -5.72 -11.11
N VAL A 5 -11.08 -6.09 -9.86
CA VAL A 5 -10.03 -6.62 -8.96
C VAL A 5 -9.32 -7.83 -9.59
N ASP A 6 -10.07 -8.76 -10.18
CA ASP A 6 -9.49 -9.95 -10.85
C ASP A 6 -8.56 -9.61 -12.00
N ARG A 7 -8.80 -8.49 -12.72
CA ARG A 7 -7.91 -8.05 -13.81
C ARG A 7 -6.59 -7.47 -13.30
N LEU A 8 -6.57 -7.05 -12.03
CA LEU A 8 -5.37 -6.57 -11.36
C LEU A 8 -4.60 -7.68 -10.65
N ALA A 9 -5.12 -8.90 -10.56
CA ALA A 9 -4.38 -10.02 -9.98
C ALA A 9 -3.01 -10.18 -10.68
N GLY A 10 -1.95 -10.23 -9.86
CA GLY A 10 -0.56 -10.32 -10.29
C GLY A 10 0.02 -9.01 -10.85
N TYR A 11 -0.61 -7.87 -10.61
CA TYR A 11 -0.10 -6.55 -11.03
C TYR A 11 1.33 -6.30 -10.54
N VAL A 12 1.65 -6.66 -9.29
CA VAL A 12 3.00 -6.50 -8.70
C VAL A 12 4.08 -7.13 -9.58
N ASP A 13 3.84 -8.33 -10.11
CA ASP A 13 4.84 -9.04 -10.90
C ASP A 13 4.78 -8.71 -12.38
N ARG A 14 3.58 -8.46 -12.92
CA ARG A 14 3.36 -8.29 -14.35
C ARG A 14 3.66 -6.87 -14.83
N ASP A 15 3.16 -5.86 -14.12
CA ASP A 15 3.00 -4.51 -14.67
C ASP A 15 3.67 -3.41 -13.82
N LEU A 16 3.87 -3.63 -12.51
CA LEU A 16 4.37 -2.60 -11.60
C LEU A 16 5.67 -1.97 -12.11
N ASP A 17 6.69 -2.76 -12.44
CA ASP A 17 7.99 -2.22 -12.89
C ASP A 17 7.86 -1.38 -14.18
N SER A 18 6.96 -1.77 -15.08
CA SER A 18 6.70 -1.05 -16.33
C SER A 18 6.03 0.30 -16.06
N ASP A 19 5.03 0.33 -15.17
CA ASP A 19 4.36 1.58 -14.77
C ASP A 19 5.34 2.52 -14.04
N LEU A 20 6.18 1.99 -13.14
CA LEU A 20 7.20 2.76 -12.43
C LEU A 20 8.25 3.34 -13.38
N ALA A 21 8.73 2.55 -14.35
CA ALA A 21 9.68 3.02 -15.35
C ALA A 21 9.05 4.08 -16.28
N ARG A 22 7.75 3.94 -16.58
CA ARG A 22 7.01 4.88 -17.44
C ARG A 22 6.81 6.24 -16.77
N TRP A 23 6.39 6.26 -15.51
CA TRP A 23 5.96 7.49 -14.84
C TRP A 23 7.02 8.09 -13.90
N PHE A 24 7.92 7.26 -13.35
CA PHE A 24 8.91 7.68 -12.36
C PHE A 24 10.34 7.20 -12.69
N PRO A 25 10.86 7.39 -13.92
CA PRO A 25 12.18 6.89 -14.29
C PRO A 25 13.32 7.55 -13.51
N GLY A 26 13.19 8.85 -13.21
CA GLY A 26 14.24 9.67 -12.58
C GLY A 26 14.09 9.88 -11.07
N ASP A 27 13.08 9.28 -10.44
CA ASP A 27 12.85 9.46 -9.01
C ASP A 27 13.92 8.75 -8.16
N ALA A 28 14.21 9.34 -7.00
CA ALA A 28 15.08 8.73 -6.00
C ALA A 28 14.51 7.37 -5.58
N ARG A 29 15.39 6.37 -5.48
CA ARG A 29 15.01 5.01 -5.10
C ARG A 29 15.05 4.85 -3.59
N VAL A 30 14.17 4.01 -3.08
CA VAL A 30 14.14 3.62 -1.67
C VAL A 30 15.42 2.83 -1.37
N GLY A 31 16.09 3.15 -0.27
CA GLY A 31 17.12 2.29 0.30
C GLY A 31 16.64 1.80 1.65
N ILE A 32 16.46 0.48 1.81
CA ILE A 32 16.06 -0.12 3.08
C ILE A 32 17.29 -0.70 3.79
N PRO A 33 17.48 -0.45 5.09
CA PRO A 33 18.56 -1.03 5.87
C PRO A 33 18.56 -2.56 5.84
N ALA A 34 19.74 -3.18 5.83
CA ALA A 34 19.86 -4.64 5.94
C ALA A 34 19.32 -5.18 7.28
N SER A 35 19.20 -4.32 8.30
CA SER A 35 18.62 -4.64 9.61
C SER A 35 17.10 -4.69 9.63
N THR A 36 16.42 -4.28 8.55
CA THR A 36 14.96 -4.32 8.47
C THR A 36 14.47 -5.76 8.58
N ARG A 37 13.49 -5.99 9.48
CA ARG A 37 12.99 -7.32 9.84
C ARG A 37 12.61 -8.16 8.60
N PRO A 38 12.81 -9.50 8.64
CA PRO A 38 12.44 -10.40 7.55
C PRO A 38 10.92 -10.45 7.35
N VAL A 39 10.46 -10.55 6.10
CA VAL A 39 9.03 -10.61 5.75
C VAL A 39 8.46 -12.03 5.86
N GLU A 40 9.33 -13.03 5.81
CA GLU A 40 9.00 -14.45 5.73
C GLU A 40 8.03 -14.96 6.83
N PRO A 41 8.17 -14.55 8.11
CA PRO A 41 7.21 -14.95 9.14
C PRO A 41 5.78 -14.47 8.87
N PHE A 42 5.65 -13.26 8.30
CA PHE A 42 4.35 -12.68 7.96
C PHE A 42 3.78 -13.34 6.69
N LEU A 43 4.62 -13.62 5.68
CA LEU A 43 4.19 -14.32 4.46
C LEU A 43 3.52 -15.68 4.76
N ALA A 44 4.01 -16.39 5.78
CA ALA A 44 3.46 -17.69 6.18
C ALA A 44 2.03 -17.61 6.73
N LYS A 45 1.56 -16.43 7.13
CA LYS A 45 0.21 -16.19 7.65
C LYS A 45 -0.79 -15.71 6.59
N LEU A 46 -0.29 -15.33 5.41
CA LEU A 46 -1.11 -14.74 4.36
C LEU A 46 -1.79 -15.79 3.48
N PRO A 47 -2.94 -15.45 2.86
CA PRO A 47 -3.46 -16.18 1.72
C PRO A 47 -2.40 -16.27 0.59
N PRO A 48 -2.36 -17.37 -0.19
CA PRO A 48 -1.30 -17.62 -1.19
C PRO A 48 -1.04 -16.46 -2.17
N ASP A 49 -2.11 -15.86 -2.70
CA ASP A 49 -2.01 -14.76 -3.66
C ASP A 49 -1.45 -13.49 -3.01
N ALA A 50 -1.89 -13.19 -1.78
CA ALA A 50 -1.37 -12.05 -1.00
C ALA A 50 0.10 -12.26 -0.61
N ALA A 51 0.49 -13.49 -0.23
CA ALA A 51 1.88 -13.83 0.06
C ALA A 51 2.78 -13.66 -1.17
N THR A 52 2.27 -14.04 -2.34
CA THR A 52 3.00 -13.88 -3.62
C THR A 52 3.18 -12.41 -3.96
N ALA A 53 2.11 -11.61 -3.90
CA ALA A 53 2.18 -10.17 -4.14
C ALA A 53 3.14 -9.47 -3.17
N LEU A 54 3.04 -9.76 -1.86
CA LEU A 54 3.92 -9.14 -0.86
C LEU A 54 5.38 -9.59 -1.01
N SER A 55 5.64 -10.86 -1.32
CA SER A 55 7.01 -11.34 -1.59
C SER A 55 7.61 -10.66 -2.84
N GLY A 56 6.82 -10.50 -3.90
CA GLY A 56 7.23 -9.79 -5.11
C GLY A 56 7.50 -8.31 -4.85
N PHE A 57 6.71 -7.67 -4.00
CA PHE A 57 6.91 -6.28 -3.59
C PHE A 57 8.14 -6.12 -2.68
N ASP A 58 8.28 -6.94 -1.63
CA ASP A 58 9.41 -6.92 -0.69
C ASP A 58 10.75 -7.05 -1.42
N ARG A 59 10.84 -7.97 -2.39
CA ARG A 59 12.04 -8.15 -3.22
C ARG A 59 12.44 -6.86 -3.93
N ARG A 60 11.47 -6.13 -4.47
CA ARG A 60 11.72 -4.88 -5.21
C ARG A 60 12.11 -3.74 -4.28
N VAL A 61 11.48 -3.66 -3.10
CA VAL A 61 11.83 -2.70 -2.05
C VAL A 61 13.27 -2.95 -1.58
N ARG A 62 13.63 -4.19 -1.24
CA ARG A 62 14.98 -4.56 -0.80
C ARG A 62 16.04 -4.43 -1.89
N ALA A 63 15.66 -4.62 -3.16
CA ALA A 63 16.55 -4.37 -4.30
C ALA A 63 16.77 -2.88 -4.59
N GLY A 64 16.07 -1.98 -3.90
CA GLY A 64 16.14 -0.53 -4.13
C GLY A 64 15.62 -0.12 -5.50
N THR A 65 14.59 -0.78 -6.00
CA THR A 65 14.00 -0.51 -7.33
C THR A 65 12.76 0.38 -7.26
N LEU A 66 12.12 0.47 -6.08
CA LEU A 66 10.94 1.31 -5.86
C LEU A 66 11.33 2.79 -5.75
N PRO A 67 10.57 3.71 -6.38
CA PRO A 67 10.75 5.14 -6.15
C PRO A 67 10.19 5.54 -4.78
N GLN A 68 10.91 6.40 -4.05
CA GLN A 68 10.48 6.92 -2.74
C GLN A 68 9.16 7.71 -2.82
N ARG A 69 8.81 8.22 -4.01
CA ARG A 69 7.58 8.99 -4.25
C ARG A 69 6.30 8.23 -3.90
N LEU A 70 6.33 6.89 -3.85
CA LEU A 70 5.18 6.09 -3.42
C LEU A 70 5.03 6.03 -1.90
N ASP A 71 5.60 7.00 -1.19
CA ASP A 71 5.47 7.12 0.26
C ASP A 71 6.10 5.91 1.01
N ILE A 72 7.14 5.32 0.41
CA ILE A 72 7.90 4.20 0.96
C ILE A 72 9.27 4.72 1.43
N HIS A 73 9.59 4.49 2.70
CA HIS A 73 10.82 4.95 3.33
C HIS A 73 11.44 3.86 4.21
N ASP A 74 12.71 4.05 4.59
CA ASP A 74 13.42 3.17 5.52
C ASP A 74 12.78 3.10 6.91
N TRP A 75 12.20 4.21 7.35
CA TRP A 75 11.48 4.29 8.62
C TRP A 75 10.02 3.81 8.54
N SER A 76 9.43 3.69 7.34
CA SER A 76 8.03 3.27 7.19
C SER A 76 7.86 1.82 6.78
N TYR A 77 8.77 1.28 5.98
CA TYR A 77 8.71 -0.11 5.52
C TYR A 77 9.07 -1.09 6.64
N ALA A 78 8.21 -2.08 6.86
CA ALA A 78 8.33 -3.07 7.94
C ALA A 78 8.46 -2.44 9.33
N PHE A 79 7.79 -1.31 9.55
CA PHE A 79 7.69 -0.65 10.84
C PHE A 79 7.36 -1.65 11.96
N ASP A 80 8.01 -1.43 13.10
CA ASP A 80 7.94 -2.25 14.31
C ASP A 80 7.11 -1.45 15.33
N PHE A 81 5.82 -1.76 15.40
CA PHE A 81 4.88 -0.98 16.21
C PHE A 81 5.16 -1.17 17.71
N GLU A 82 5.43 -2.40 18.14
CA GLU A 82 5.78 -2.77 19.52
C GLU A 82 7.07 -2.07 19.97
N ALA A 83 8.13 -2.08 19.17
CA ALA A 83 9.37 -1.40 19.52
C ALA A 83 9.26 0.13 19.59
N ASN A 84 8.19 0.70 19.02
CA ASN A 84 7.89 2.14 19.06
C ASN A 84 6.72 2.46 20.02
N ASP A 85 6.35 1.54 20.92
CA ASP A 85 5.28 1.70 21.89
C ASP A 85 3.92 2.09 21.27
N CYS A 86 3.69 1.70 20.02
CA CYS A 86 2.47 1.95 19.28
C CYS A 86 1.51 0.76 19.43
N ARG A 87 0.23 1.03 19.68
CA ARG A 87 -0.81 0.00 19.65
C ARG A 87 -1.35 -0.19 18.24
N ILE A 88 -2.02 -1.32 18.05
CA ILE A 88 -2.72 -1.61 16.79
C ILE A 88 -4.12 -2.09 17.14
N LEU A 89 -5.10 -1.22 16.99
CA LEU A 89 -6.51 -1.57 17.14
C LEU A 89 -7.08 -1.98 15.77
N GLY A 90 -7.87 -3.04 15.76
CA GLY A 90 -8.73 -3.36 14.64
C GLY A 90 -9.80 -2.28 14.45
N SER A 91 -10.46 -2.30 13.29
CA SER A 91 -11.45 -1.28 12.91
C SER A 91 -12.70 -1.21 13.81
N ASP A 92 -12.84 -2.13 14.77
CA ASP A 92 -13.88 -2.11 15.80
C ASP A 92 -13.48 -1.30 17.04
N TYR A 93 -12.28 -0.70 17.05
CA TYR A 93 -11.70 0.07 18.14
C TYR A 93 -11.53 -0.71 19.45
N ARG A 94 -11.52 -2.05 19.38
CA ARG A 94 -11.55 -2.92 20.57
C ARG A 94 -10.62 -4.10 20.45
N THR A 95 -10.57 -4.73 19.29
CA THR A 95 -9.73 -5.88 19.05
C THR A 95 -8.29 -5.40 18.90
N GLU A 96 -7.42 -5.78 19.82
CA GLU A 96 -5.99 -5.48 19.72
C GLU A 96 -5.31 -6.49 18.78
N LEU A 97 -4.51 -5.95 17.87
CA LEU A 97 -3.67 -6.66 16.91
C LEU A 97 -2.21 -6.47 17.33
N SER A 98 -1.34 -7.33 16.81
CA SER A 98 0.10 -7.29 17.04
C SER A 98 0.88 -6.98 15.75
N ASP A 99 2.18 -6.72 15.86
CA ASP A 99 3.13 -6.65 14.72
C ASP A 99 3.15 -7.90 13.85
N ASP A 100 2.65 -8.99 14.42
CA ASP A 100 2.53 -10.30 13.82
C ASP A 100 1.26 -10.42 12.96
N ASP A 101 0.31 -9.48 13.10
CA ASP A 101 -0.97 -9.40 12.38
C ASP A 101 -0.97 -8.37 11.25
N VAL A 102 0.05 -7.51 11.20
CA VAL A 102 0.20 -6.47 10.18
C VAL A 102 1.62 -6.36 9.63
N TRP A 103 1.75 -5.89 8.39
CA TRP A 103 3.03 -5.55 7.79
C TRP A 103 2.96 -4.17 7.15
N SER A 104 3.72 -3.21 7.68
CA SER A 104 3.79 -1.88 7.08
C SER A 104 4.56 -1.90 5.76
N ILE A 105 4.00 -1.25 4.73
CA ILE A 105 4.57 -1.14 3.39
C ILE A 105 4.92 0.29 2.99
N GLY A 106 4.53 1.30 3.76
CA GLY A 106 4.75 2.71 3.49
C GLY A 106 3.97 3.60 4.46
N ALA A 107 4.04 4.93 4.29
CA ALA A 107 3.34 5.88 5.14
C ALA A 107 2.97 7.17 4.40
N ASP A 108 1.75 7.66 4.54
CA ASP A 108 1.13 8.76 3.76
C ASP A 108 1.78 10.16 3.90
N GLY A 109 2.92 10.26 4.60
CA GLY A 109 3.61 11.51 4.90
C GLY A 109 2.97 12.34 6.02
N GLY A 110 1.77 11.97 6.49
CA GLY A 110 1.08 12.55 7.63
C GLY A 110 1.29 11.79 8.94
N GLY A 111 2.07 10.71 8.91
CA GLY A 111 2.34 9.85 10.06
C GLY A 111 1.50 8.57 10.07
N ASN A 112 0.61 8.37 9.11
CA ASN A 112 -0.20 7.14 9.00
C ASN A 112 0.51 6.11 8.14
N TYR A 113 0.30 4.83 8.45
CA TYR A 113 1.02 3.74 7.81
C TYR A 113 0.09 2.92 6.94
N TYR A 114 0.52 2.60 5.72
CA TYR A 114 -0.16 1.61 4.90
C TYR A 114 0.27 0.23 5.38
N VAL A 115 -0.70 -0.59 5.82
CA VAL A 115 -0.44 -1.92 6.40
C VAL A 115 -1.16 -3.01 5.63
N VAL A 116 -0.46 -4.11 5.35
CA VAL A 116 -1.05 -5.37 4.90
C VAL A 116 -1.51 -6.14 6.13
N LEU A 117 -2.75 -6.62 6.13
CA LEU A 117 -3.31 -7.44 7.21
C LEU A 117 -3.12 -8.92 6.89
N THR A 118 -3.18 -9.81 7.90
CA THR A 118 -3.16 -11.27 7.69
C THR A 118 -4.29 -11.78 6.77
N SER A 119 -5.35 -11.00 6.58
CA SER A 119 -6.39 -11.27 5.58
C SER A 119 -5.95 -11.07 4.12
N GLY A 120 -4.79 -10.46 3.89
CA GLY A 120 -4.30 -10.04 2.57
C GLY A 120 -4.77 -8.66 2.12
N ARG A 121 -5.71 -8.04 2.84
CA ARG A 121 -6.16 -6.66 2.58
C ARG A 121 -5.09 -5.65 2.94
N VAL A 122 -5.18 -4.47 2.32
CA VAL A 122 -4.39 -3.30 2.70
C VAL A 122 -5.31 -2.27 3.34
N ALA A 123 -4.83 -1.58 4.37
CA ALA A 123 -5.54 -0.51 5.05
C ALA A 123 -4.55 0.55 5.55
N VAL A 124 -5.06 1.69 5.97
CA VAL A 124 -4.30 2.69 6.71
C VAL A 124 -4.43 2.41 8.21
N TRP A 125 -3.29 2.32 8.90
CA TRP A 125 -3.22 2.49 10.35
C TRP A 125 -3.08 3.98 10.65
N PHE A 126 -4.07 4.53 11.36
CA PHE A 126 -4.17 5.94 11.71
C PHE A 126 -3.47 6.20 13.04
N HIS A 127 -2.45 7.04 13.04
CA HIS A 127 -1.53 7.14 14.18
C HIS A 127 -2.12 7.83 15.40
N GLU A 128 -3.11 8.73 15.23
CA GLU A 128 -3.69 9.47 16.36
C GLU A 128 -4.58 8.59 17.23
N GLU A 129 -5.24 7.61 16.61
CA GLU A 129 -6.15 6.67 17.29
C GLU A 129 -5.57 5.26 17.39
N GLU A 130 -4.39 5.03 16.79
CA GLU A 130 -3.68 3.75 16.74
C GLU A 130 -4.55 2.62 16.15
N VAL A 131 -5.38 2.94 15.16
CA VAL A 131 -6.45 2.08 14.62
C VAL A 131 -6.28 1.79 13.14
N VAL A 132 -6.61 0.57 12.71
CA VAL A 132 -6.74 0.21 11.30
C VAL A 132 -8.09 0.67 10.76
N GLU A 133 -8.06 1.64 9.87
CA GLU A 133 -9.26 2.32 9.37
C GLU A 133 -10.00 1.51 8.30
N ALA A 134 -11.19 1.01 8.62
CA ALA A 134 -12.02 0.25 7.67
C ALA A 134 -12.37 1.06 6.41
N GLY A 135 -12.53 2.38 6.54
CA GLY A 135 -12.86 3.28 5.43
C GLY A 135 -11.75 3.44 4.39
N THR A 136 -10.54 2.93 4.67
CA THR A 136 -9.36 3.08 3.81
C THR A 136 -8.95 1.78 3.11
N GLN A 137 -9.75 0.72 3.25
CA GLN A 137 -9.36 -0.61 2.81
C GLN A 137 -9.26 -0.76 1.28
N PHE A 138 -8.34 -1.63 0.89
CA PHE A 138 -8.20 -2.22 -0.43
C PHE A 138 -8.28 -3.74 -0.32
N ASP A 139 -8.90 -4.38 -1.30
CA ASP A 139 -9.10 -5.84 -1.31
C ASP A 139 -7.79 -6.63 -1.28
N ASN A 140 -6.73 -6.10 -1.89
CA ASN A 140 -5.39 -6.71 -1.86
C ASN A 140 -4.28 -5.71 -2.26
N LEU A 141 -3.04 -6.17 -2.17
CA LEU A 141 -1.84 -5.37 -2.48
C LEU A 141 -1.74 -4.96 -3.96
N ASP A 142 -2.19 -5.79 -4.90
CA ASP A 142 -2.18 -5.45 -6.33
C ASP A 142 -3.06 -4.22 -6.61
N VAL A 143 -4.27 -4.21 -6.07
CA VAL A 143 -5.21 -3.08 -6.22
C VAL A 143 -4.66 -1.84 -5.54
N PHE A 144 -4.12 -1.97 -4.33
CA PHE A 144 -3.49 -0.85 -3.62
C PHE A 144 -2.36 -0.22 -4.43
N LEU A 145 -1.38 -1.01 -4.89
CA LEU A 145 -0.24 -0.50 -5.64
C LEU A 145 -0.65 0.08 -6.99
N TRP A 146 -1.58 -0.57 -7.70
CA TRP A 146 -2.13 -0.04 -8.94
C TRP A 146 -2.73 1.36 -8.72
N SER A 147 -3.46 1.53 -7.61
CA SER A 147 -4.13 2.78 -7.26
C SER A 147 -3.14 3.87 -6.84
N VAL A 148 -2.20 3.56 -5.94
CA VAL A 148 -1.22 4.52 -5.43
C VAL A 148 -0.28 5.00 -6.53
N VAL A 149 0.22 4.10 -7.39
CA VAL A 149 1.08 4.47 -8.52
C VAL A 149 0.37 5.48 -9.44
N ARG A 150 -0.91 5.25 -9.75
CA ARG A 150 -1.70 6.17 -10.59
C ARG A 150 -2.02 7.47 -9.90
N TYR A 151 -2.36 7.42 -8.60
CA TYR A 151 -2.55 8.60 -7.78
C TYR A 151 -1.31 9.52 -7.82
N HIS A 152 -0.12 8.98 -7.57
CA HIS A 152 1.11 9.78 -7.65
C HIS A 152 1.43 10.23 -9.09
N ALA A 153 1.09 9.44 -10.11
CA ALA A 153 1.31 9.83 -11.50
C ALA A 153 0.43 11.02 -11.90
N VAL A 154 -0.82 11.05 -11.41
CA VAL A 154 -1.72 12.20 -11.57
C VAL A 154 -1.20 13.41 -10.80
N ARG A 155 -0.79 13.24 -9.53
CA ARG A 155 -0.21 14.35 -8.74
C ARG A 155 1.07 14.91 -9.32
N ALA A 156 1.87 14.08 -10.00
CA ALA A 156 3.08 14.52 -10.70
C ALA A 156 2.78 15.15 -12.08
N GLY A 157 1.53 15.16 -12.54
CA GLY A 157 1.14 15.72 -13.84
C GLY A 157 1.58 14.87 -15.05
N VAL A 158 2.00 13.62 -14.83
CA VAL A 158 2.44 12.69 -15.90
C VAL A 158 1.34 11.73 -16.36
N LEU A 159 0.19 11.77 -15.69
CA LEU A 159 -1.02 11.04 -16.03
C LEU A 159 -2.24 11.96 -15.84
N ASP A 160 -3.16 11.98 -16.80
CA ASP A 160 -4.40 12.74 -16.68
C ASP A 160 -5.38 12.02 -15.75
N LEU A 161 -6.02 12.76 -14.84
CA LEU A 161 -7.09 12.23 -13.97
C LEU A 161 -8.20 11.59 -14.79
N ALA A 162 -8.59 12.22 -15.91
CA ALA A 162 -9.64 11.71 -16.78
C ALA A 162 -9.32 10.33 -17.38
N ALA A 163 -8.04 9.94 -17.43
CA ALA A 163 -7.61 8.65 -17.92
C ALA A 163 -7.81 7.49 -16.91
N VAL A 164 -7.98 7.79 -15.62
CA VAL A 164 -8.04 6.78 -14.54
C VAL A 164 -9.28 6.87 -13.66
N GLU A 165 -10.00 7.98 -13.69
CA GLU A 165 -11.13 8.24 -12.80
C GLU A 165 -12.26 7.19 -12.94
N ALA A 166 -12.56 6.76 -14.17
CA ALA A 166 -13.56 5.72 -14.40
C ALA A 166 -13.13 4.36 -13.83
N ASP A 167 -11.83 4.04 -13.89
CA ASP A 167 -11.28 2.80 -13.36
C ASP A 167 -11.26 2.82 -11.82
N PHE A 168 -10.93 3.96 -11.21
CA PHE A 168 -11.07 4.15 -9.76
C PHE A 168 -12.50 3.91 -9.28
N ARG A 169 -13.49 4.48 -9.98
CA ARG A 169 -14.89 4.25 -9.66
C ARG A 169 -15.32 2.81 -9.89
N ALA A 170 -14.82 2.16 -10.94
CA ALA A 170 -15.14 0.78 -11.26
C ALA A 170 -14.58 -0.22 -10.22
N LEU A 171 -13.37 0.03 -9.72
CA LEU A 171 -12.76 -0.80 -8.66
C LEU A 171 -13.50 -0.67 -7.32
N GLY A 172 -14.18 0.46 -7.06
CA GLY A 172 -15.10 0.57 -5.93
C GLY A 172 -14.43 0.56 -4.54
N GLN A 173 -13.11 0.73 -4.46
CA GLN A 173 -12.36 0.53 -3.22
C GLN A 173 -12.58 1.70 -2.25
N PRO A 174 -12.89 1.45 -0.97
CA PRO A 174 -13.02 2.50 0.05
C PRO A 174 -11.82 3.44 0.09
N GLY A 175 -10.59 2.92 0.10
CA GLY A 175 -9.37 3.72 0.10
C GLY A 175 -9.19 4.64 -1.12
N VAL A 176 -9.94 4.41 -2.20
CA VAL A 176 -9.95 5.29 -3.38
C VAL A 176 -11.11 6.27 -3.34
N LEU A 177 -12.29 5.84 -2.90
CA LEU A 177 -13.55 6.55 -3.11
C LEU A 177 -14.14 7.23 -1.86
N ALA A 178 -13.60 6.96 -0.67
CA ALA A 178 -14.11 7.53 0.57
C ALA A 178 -14.20 9.07 0.50
N PRO A 179 -15.36 9.68 0.78
CA PRO A 179 -15.49 11.14 0.74
C PRO A 179 -14.49 11.82 1.69
N GLY A 180 -13.71 12.76 1.16
CA GLY A 180 -12.75 13.56 1.94
C GLY A 180 -11.47 12.84 2.38
N LEU A 181 -11.36 11.53 2.17
CA LEU A 181 -10.21 10.72 2.60
C LEU A 181 -9.60 9.87 1.47
N GLY A 182 -10.43 9.42 0.53
CA GLY A 182 -10.00 8.53 -0.55
C GLY A 182 -9.10 9.22 -1.56
N LEU A 183 -8.24 8.45 -2.22
CA LEU A 183 -7.28 8.95 -3.21
C LEU A 183 -7.92 9.80 -4.31
N LEU A 184 -9.15 9.50 -4.73
CA LEU A 184 -9.82 10.29 -5.77
C LEU A 184 -10.27 11.66 -5.23
N ALA A 185 -10.72 11.73 -3.98
CA ALA A 185 -11.16 12.98 -3.36
C ALA A 185 -9.99 13.95 -3.13
N SER A 186 -8.76 13.46 -2.99
CA SER A 186 -7.56 14.29 -2.85
C SER A 186 -6.97 14.75 -4.20
N LEU A 187 -7.49 14.26 -5.33
CA LEU A 187 -7.09 14.69 -6.69
C LEU A 187 -8.03 15.74 -7.31
N SER A 188 -9.23 15.92 -6.74
CA SER A 188 -10.28 16.82 -7.21
C SER A 188 -10.28 18.15 -6.46
#